data_AF-W2IHF4-F1
#
_entry.id   AF-W2IHF4-F1
#
_cell.length_a   1.000
_cell.length_b   1.000
_cell.length_c   1.000
_cell.angle_alpha   90.00
_cell.angle_beta   90.00
_cell.angle_gamma   90.00
#
_symmetry.space_group_name_H-M   'P 1'
#
loop_
_entity.id
_entity.type
_entity.pdbx_description
1 polymer ?
#
loop_
_entity_poly.entity_id
_entity_poly.type
_entity_poly.pdbx_seq_one_letter_code
_entity_poly.pdbx_strand_id
1 'polypeptide(L)'
;MVASVSGASRTIIALCSLIAAQGGLAAAGGGAVVGGASQADIGSCLDKAGVETSLPTTSTWAVDTEAWNSRVSPVPSVVAFPKTEEEVSATLKCAAKAGVKVTTLGGNRSFSSMGFGRDDGALVVNLKYLKHLEYDETTGLLSYGGPVMISEAANYMWKNFSRTLPHGRCPDVGMTGVAASGFGTLSRSSGTVLDNIESVRVALANGSIVDADAKQNSDLFWGVRGAASSMGVVLDFKIKTYEPPSERVTNYTIEFNSSYKPTQQDNVDALV
;
A
#
# COMPACT_ATOMS: atom_id res chain seq x y z
N MET A 1 -58.99 -38.86 15.78
CA MET A 1 -57.99 -39.11 14.71
C MET A 1 -56.94 -38.00 14.86
N VAL A 2 -55.78 -38.18 15.51
CA VAL A 2 -54.68 -39.15 15.27
C VAL A 2 -54.35 -39.18 13.77
N ALA A 3 -53.17 -38.77 13.29
CA ALA A 3 -51.84 -39.12 13.78
C ALA A 3 -50.77 -38.03 13.56
N SER A 4 -49.79 -38.07 14.48
CA SER A 4 -48.44 -37.49 14.44
C SER A 4 -47.52 -38.32 13.55
N VAL A 5 -46.55 -37.67 12.88
CA VAL A 5 -45.24 -38.27 12.57
C VAL A 5 -44.14 -37.22 12.70
N SER A 6 -43.17 -37.52 13.56
CA SER A 6 -41.91 -36.81 13.83
C SER A 6 -40.85 -37.01 12.75
N GLY A 7 -39.98 -36.03 12.52
CA GLY A 7 -38.82 -36.15 11.64
C GLY A 7 -37.60 -35.34 12.10
N ALA A 8 -36.81 -35.96 12.99
CA ALA A 8 -35.38 -35.80 13.29
C ALA A 8 -34.67 -34.44 13.07
N SER A 9 -34.27 -33.86 14.20
CA SER A 9 -33.19 -32.88 14.36
C SER A 9 -31.85 -33.43 13.85
N ARG A 10 -31.17 -32.71 12.95
CA ARG A 10 -29.79 -33.00 12.54
C ARG A 10 -28.84 -32.13 13.35
N THR A 11 -28.31 -32.68 14.43
CA THR A 11 -27.18 -32.12 15.17
C THR A 11 -25.90 -32.38 14.38
N ILE A 12 -25.27 -31.33 13.85
CA ILE A 12 -23.92 -31.40 13.32
C ILE A 12 -22.97 -31.21 14.50
N ILE A 13 -22.36 -32.31 14.94
CA ILE A 13 -21.26 -32.32 15.91
C ILE A 13 -19.98 -32.06 15.11
N ALA A 14 -19.47 -30.83 15.15
CA ALA A 14 -18.10 -30.55 14.72
C ALA A 14 -17.16 -31.01 15.85
N LEU A 15 -16.53 -32.17 15.67
CA LEU A 15 -15.50 -32.68 16.57
C LEU A 15 -14.30 -31.73 16.60
N CYS A 16 -14.15 -31.06 17.74
CA CYS A 16 -12.95 -30.39 18.18
C CYS A 16 -11.86 -31.46 18.39
N SER A 17 -10.87 -31.51 17.51
CA SER A 17 -9.67 -32.34 17.72
C SER A 17 -8.69 -31.55 18.59
N LEU A 18 -8.84 -31.68 19.91
CA LEU A 18 -7.80 -31.34 20.88
C LEU A 18 -6.69 -32.39 20.77
N ILE A 19 -5.53 -31.99 20.25
CA ILE A 19 -4.28 -32.69 20.53
C ILE A 19 -3.79 -32.18 21.87
N ALA A 20 -3.93 -33.00 22.90
CA ALA A 20 -3.29 -32.79 24.19
C ALA A 20 -1.80 -33.15 24.09
N ALA A 21 -0.93 -32.17 24.30
CA ALA A 21 0.43 -32.42 24.78
C ALA A 21 0.51 -31.90 26.22
N GLN A 22 0.67 -32.82 27.16
CA GLN A 22 0.79 -32.54 28.59
C GLN A 22 2.17 -31.97 28.94
N GLY A 23 2.18 -31.01 29.86
CA GLY A 23 3.09 -31.00 31.01
C GLY A 23 4.43 -30.26 30.83
N GLY A 24 4.50 -29.07 31.42
CA GLY A 24 5.77 -28.40 31.71
C GLY A 24 5.58 -26.97 32.23
N LEU A 25 5.27 -26.82 33.53
CA LEU A 25 5.53 -25.57 34.25
C LEU A 25 7.05 -25.34 34.29
N ALA A 26 7.56 -24.34 33.60
CA ALA A 26 8.89 -23.80 33.87
C ALA A 26 9.00 -22.32 33.41
N ALA A 27 9.12 -21.46 34.42
CA ALA A 27 9.93 -20.25 34.48
C ALA A 27 9.87 -19.20 33.35
N ALA A 28 9.65 -17.95 33.80
CA ALA A 28 10.12 -16.74 33.14
C ALA A 28 11.56 -16.91 32.64
N GLY A 29 11.76 -16.76 31.33
CA GLY A 29 13.05 -16.81 30.66
C GLY A 29 12.88 -16.19 29.28
N GLY A 30 13.74 -15.22 28.98
CA GLY A 30 13.60 -14.29 27.85
C GLY A 30 13.28 -14.96 26.51
N GLY A 31 12.30 -14.39 25.82
CA GLY A 31 12.08 -14.65 24.40
C GLY A 31 13.35 -14.27 23.64
N ALA A 32 14.00 -15.29 23.08
CA ALA A 32 15.11 -15.13 22.17
C ALA A 32 14.63 -14.27 20.99
N VAL A 33 15.14 -13.05 20.93
CA VAL A 33 15.33 -12.33 19.68
C VAL A 33 15.99 -13.30 18.70
N VAL A 34 15.34 -13.54 17.57
CA VAL A 34 15.98 -14.13 16.40
C VAL A 34 17.05 -13.13 15.98
N GLY A 35 18.24 -13.28 16.56
CA GLY A 35 19.39 -12.44 16.27
C GLY A 35 19.98 -12.81 14.92
N GLY A 36 20.44 -11.80 14.18
CA GLY A 36 21.57 -12.05 13.28
C GLY A 36 21.74 -11.17 12.05
N ALA A 37 20.99 -10.09 11.87
CA ALA A 37 21.58 -8.91 11.25
C ALA A 37 21.56 -7.80 12.28
N SER A 38 22.72 -7.52 12.87
CA SER A 38 22.84 -6.34 13.72
C SER A 38 22.43 -5.14 12.88
N GLN A 39 21.64 -4.23 13.43
CA GLN A 39 21.31 -2.94 12.82
C GLN A 39 22.56 -2.19 12.28
N ALA A 40 23.74 -2.49 12.86
CA ALA A 40 25.05 -2.04 12.38
C ALA A 40 25.44 -2.53 10.96
N ASP A 41 24.99 -3.73 10.53
CA ASP A 41 25.31 -4.27 9.20
C ASP A 41 24.47 -3.60 8.10
N ILE A 42 23.18 -3.35 8.36
CA ILE A 42 22.32 -2.62 7.42
C ILE A 42 22.71 -1.14 7.34
N GLY A 43 22.94 -0.47 8.48
CA GLY A 43 23.35 0.94 8.52
C GLY A 43 24.67 1.16 7.76
N SER A 44 25.70 0.36 8.06
CA SER A 44 26.99 0.49 7.36
C SER A 44 26.93 0.15 5.87
N CYS A 45 26.00 -0.73 5.45
CA CYS A 45 25.77 -1.00 4.03
C CYS A 45 25.14 0.21 3.33
N LEU A 46 24.12 0.82 3.94
CA LEU A 46 23.45 2.01 3.41
C LEU A 46 24.39 3.22 3.37
N ASP A 47 25.21 3.41 4.40
CA ASP A 47 26.23 4.48 4.45
C ASP A 47 27.26 4.32 3.32
N LYS A 48 27.76 3.11 3.08
CA LYS A 48 28.68 2.82 1.96
C LYS A 48 28.03 3.04 0.60
N ALA A 49 26.72 2.82 0.51
CA ALA A 49 25.94 3.09 -0.70
C ALA A 49 25.59 4.59 -0.85
N GLY A 50 25.91 5.44 0.13
CA GLY A 50 25.61 6.87 0.10
C GLY A 50 24.13 7.20 0.34
N VAL A 51 23.34 6.25 0.83
CA VAL A 51 21.90 6.42 1.04
C VAL A 51 21.67 7.20 2.34
N GLU A 52 20.92 8.29 2.26
CA GLU A 52 20.50 9.05 3.44
C GLU A 52 19.59 8.19 4.32
N THR A 53 19.84 8.15 5.64
CA THR A 53 19.05 7.33 6.57
C THR A 53 18.58 8.11 7.80
N SER A 54 17.45 7.67 8.35
CA SER A 54 17.00 8.00 9.70
C SER A 54 17.09 6.75 10.57
N LEU A 55 17.68 6.88 11.74
CA LEU A 55 17.85 5.86 12.77
C LEU A 55 17.14 6.31 14.04
N PRO A 56 16.87 5.42 15.01
CA PRO A 56 16.24 5.80 16.29
C PRO A 56 16.94 6.94 17.05
N THR A 57 18.24 7.16 16.79
CA THR A 57 19.05 8.23 17.38
C THR A 57 19.03 9.54 16.56
N THR A 58 18.48 9.54 15.34
CA THR A 58 18.37 10.73 14.49
C THR A 58 17.32 11.66 15.06
N SER A 59 17.58 12.97 15.10
CA SER A 59 16.66 13.97 15.67
C SER A 59 15.30 14.02 14.97
N THR A 60 15.24 13.66 13.68
CA THR A 60 14.01 13.61 12.88
C THR A 60 13.25 12.29 12.99
N TRP A 61 13.76 11.29 13.72
CA TRP A 61 13.20 9.93 13.79
C TRP A 61 11.69 9.92 14.08
N ALA A 62 11.25 10.71 15.06
CA ALA A 62 9.84 10.79 15.44
C ALA A 62 8.94 11.23 14.28
N VAL A 63 9.41 12.18 13.45
CA VAL A 63 8.69 12.67 12.27
C VAL A 63 8.80 11.69 11.12
N ASP A 64 9.99 11.13 10.90
CA ASP A 64 10.28 10.17 9.82
C ASP A 64 9.50 8.85 9.97
N THR A 65 9.04 8.54 11.19
CA THR A 65 8.30 7.33 11.54
C THR A 65 6.85 7.59 11.98
N GLU A 66 6.36 8.83 11.83
CA GLU A 66 5.00 9.18 12.22
C GLU A 66 3.97 8.60 11.24
N ALA A 67 3.28 7.54 11.66
CA ALA A 67 2.20 6.95 10.88
C ALA A 67 0.94 7.80 10.92
N TRP A 68 0.25 7.90 9.78
CA TRP A 68 -1.02 8.65 9.70
C TRP A 68 -2.11 8.10 10.63
N ASN A 69 -2.18 6.78 10.82
CA ASN A 69 -3.11 6.20 11.79
C ASN A 69 -2.48 6.09 13.17
N SER A 70 -2.86 6.99 14.07
CA SER A 70 -2.38 7.03 15.47
C SER A 70 -2.69 5.77 16.30
N ARG A 71 -3.57 4.88 15.82
CA ARG A 71 -3.86 3.58 16.47
C ARG A 71 -2.76 2.54 16.24
N VAL A 72 -1.96 2.67 15.17
CA VAL A 72 -1.00 1.64 14.75
C VAL A 72 0.37 2.29 14.49
N SER A 73 1.30 2.07 15.40
CA SER A 73 2.62 2.70 15.41
C SER A 73 3.74 1.65 15.44
N PRO A 74 3.99 0.96 14.31
CA PRO A 74 5.13 0.05 14.21
C PRO A 74 6.45 0.83 14.34
N VAL A 75 7.49 0.16 14.80
CA VAL A 75 8.84 0.73 14.97
C VAL A 75 9.76 0.17 13.88
N PRO A 76 10.05 0.93 12.81
CA PRO A 76 11.01 0.52 11.79
C PRO A 76 12.41 0.30 12.35
N SER A 77 13.24 -0.48 11.65
CA SER A 77 14.66 -0.60 11.99
C SER A 77 15.49 0.59 11.49
N VAL A 78 15.12 1.12 10.33
CA VAL A 78 15.76 2.25 9.64
C VAL A 78 14.80 2.79 8.58
N VAL A 79 14.85 4.10 8.34
CA VAL A 79 14.20 4.73 7.18
C VAL A 79 15.31 5.14 6.21
N ALA A 80 15.25 4.66 4.97
CA ALA A 80 16.14 5.07 3.89
C ALA A 80 15.44 6.11 3.00
N PHE A 81 16.16 7.15 2.59
CA PHE A 81 15.68 8.21 1.70
C PHE A 81 16.49 8.24 0.40
N PRO A 82 16.32 7.24 -0.48
CA PRO A 82 17.02 7.23 -1.75
C PRO A 82 16.64 8.43 -2.62
N LYS A 83 17.65 9.01 -3.28
CA LYS A 83 17.54 10.16 -4.19
C LYS A 83 17.60 9.76 -5.66
N THR A 84 18.07 8.54 -5.94
CA THR A 84 18.12 7.98 -7.29
C THR A 84 17.60 6.55 -7.31
N GLU A 85 17.32 6.04 -8.52
CA GLU A 85 16.94 4.63 -8.72
C GLU A 85 18.06 3.66 -8.29
N GLU A 86 19.32 4.04 -8.48
CA GLU A 86 20.48 3.27 -8.05
C GLU A 86 20.56 3.18 -6.53
N GLU A 87 20.22 4.25 -5.82
CA GLU A 87 20.11 4.24 -4.35
C GLU A 87 18.97 3.33 -3.88
N VAL A 88 17.84 3.27 -4.60
CA VAL A 88 16.78 2.28 -4.32
C VAL A 88 17.32 0.85 -4.52
N SER A 89 17.99 0.59 -5.65
CA SER A 89 18.61 -0.71 -5.94
C SER A 89 19.59 -1.12 -4.85
N ALA A 90 20.47 -0.21 -4.43
CA ALA A 90 21.46 -0.45 -3.38
C ALA A 90 20.78 -0.72 -2.02
N THR A 91 19.73 0.04 -1.68
CA THR A 91 18.93 -0.16 -0.48
C THR A 91 18.34 -1.58 -0.42
N LEU A 92 17.75 -2.03 -1.52
CA LEU A 92 17.16 -3.38 -1.62
C LEU A 92 18.22 -4.48 -1.49
N LYS A 93 19.39 -4.30 -2.13
CA LYS A 93 20.52 -5.24 -2.01
C LYS A 93 21.06 -5.31 -0.57
N CYS A 94 21.18 -4.17 0.09
CA CYS A 94 21.58 -4.12 1.50
C CYS A 94 20.56 -4.83 2.40
N ALA A 95 19.26 -4.59 2.20
CA ALA A 95 18.21 -5.26 2.94
C ALA A 95 18.21 -6.78 2.72
N ALA A 96 18.38 -7.23 1.48
CA ALA A 96 18.45 -8.64 1.12
C ALA A 96 19.66 -9.33 1.77
N LYS A 97 20.83 -8.68 1.75
CA LYS A 97 22.05 -9.18 2.40
C LYS A 97 21.89 -9.30 3.93
N ALA A 98 21.20 -8.33 4.53
CA ALA A 98 20.92 -8.29 5.95
C ALA A 98 19.69 -9.13 6.37
N GLY A 99 18.95 -9.72 5.43
CA GLY A 99 17.72 -10.46 5.76
C GLY A 99 16.60 -9.62 6.40
N VAL A 100 16.62 -8.29 6.20
CA VAL A 100 15.62 -7.36 6.76
C VAL A 100 14.45 -7.21 5.81
N LYS A 101 13.22 -7.19 6.34
CA LYS A 101 12.01 -6.97 5.54
C LYS A 101 11.93 -5.52 5.07
N VAL A 102 11.45 -5.31 3.86
CA VAL A 102 11.37 -3.98 3.24
C VAL A 102 9.91 -3.59 3.06
N THR A 103 9.59 -2.33 3.32
CA THR A 103 8.36 -1.68 2.90
C THR A 103 8.68 -0.36 2.18
N THR A 104 7.71 0.17 1.47
CA THR A 104 7.84 1.43 0.73
C THR A 104 6.88 2.47 1.27
N LEU A 105 7.35 3.70 1.40
CA LEU A 105 6.52 4.82 1.84
C LEU A 105 6.45 5.89 0.73
N GLY A 106 5.23 6.05 0.22
CA GLY A 106 4.83 7.18 -0.62
C GLY A 106 4.02 8.17 0.21
N GLY A 107 2.71 8.23 0.01
CA GLY A 107 1.86 9.26 0.62
C GLY A 107 1.36 9.03 2.06
N ASN A 108 1.88 8.06 2.81
CA ASN A 108 1.53 7.82 4.23
C ASN A 108 0.01 7.88 4.55
N ARG A 109 -0.84 7.08 3.89
CA ARG A 109 -2.28 7.01 4.20
C ARG A 109 -2.81 5.58 4.43
N SER A 110 -1.93 4.65 4.77
CA SER A 110 -2.34 3.28 5.10
C SER A 110 -3.10 3.23 6.42
N PHE A 111 -4.30 2.65 6.41
CA PHE A 111 -5.10 2.48 7.64
C PHE A 111 -4.48 1.51 8.65
N SER A 112 -3.59 0.62 8.22
CA SER A 112 -2.85 -0.30 9.10
C SER A 112 -1.34 -0.02 9.11
N SER A 113 -0.92 1.21 8.75
CA SER A 113 0.49 1.62 8.76
C SER A 113 1.45 0.69 7.97
N MET A 114 0.98 0.09 6.87
CA MET A 114 1.75 -0.85 6.04
C MET A 114 3.02 -0.23 5.46
N GLY A 115 3.00 1.07 5.16
CA GLY A 115 4.19 1.81 4.69
C GLY A 115 5.32 1.90 5.73
N PHE A 116 5.06 1.49 6.97
CA PHE A 116 6.03 1.37 8.05
C PHE A 116 6.24 -0.10 8.49
N GLY A 117 5.77 -1.06 7.70
CA GLY A 117 6.03 -2.48 7.89
C GLY A 117 4.90 -3.24 8.58
N ARG A 118 3.88 -2.54 9.12
CA ARG A 118 2.81 -3.05 10.00
C ARG A 118 3.31 -3.64 11.33
N ASP A 119 4.35 -4.44 11.28
CA ASP A 119 5.10 -4.98 12.42
C ASP A 119 6.46 -4.25 12.55
N ASP A 120 7.15 -4.47 13.67
CA ASP A 120 8.44 -3.83 13.96
C ASP A 120 9.60 -4.38 13.12
N GLY A 121 10.65 -3.57 12.98
CA GLY A 121 11.93 -3.99 12.42
C GLY A 121 12.03 -3.98 10.89
N ALA A 122 11.05 -3.41 10.19
CA ALA A 122 11.14 -3.22 8.75
C ALA A 122 12.11 -2.07 8.37
N LEU A 123 12.83 -2.24 7.26
CA LEU A 123 13.46 -1.14 6.55
C LEU A 123 12.39 -0.42 5.72
N VAL A 124 12.23 0.88 5.94
CA VAL A 124 11.31 1.72 5.17
C VAL A 124 12.07 2.41 4.05
N VAL A 125 11.69 2.17 2.80
CA VAL A 125 12.16 2.93 1.64
C VAL A 125 11.22 4.11 1.42
N ASN A 126 11.60 5.29 1.91
CA ASN A 126 10.82 6.50 1.77
C ASN A 126 11.19 7.22 0.45
N LEU A 127 10.23 7.27 -0.47
CA LEU A 127 10.43 7.75 -1.83
C LEU A 127 10.29 9.29 -1.97
N LYS A 128 10.41 10.05 -0.88
CA LYS A 128 10.17 11.51 -0.87
C LYS A 128 11.00 12.29 -1.90
N TYR A 129 12.23 11.86 -2.18
CA TYR A 129 13.12 12.52 -3.14
C TYR A 129 12.93 12.05 -4.59
N LEU A 130 12.15 11.00 -4.81
CA LEU A 130 11.82 10.46 -6.13
C LEU A 130 10.43 10.90 -6.63
N LYS A 131 9.90 11.97 -6.04
CA LYS A 131 8.63 12.58 -6.45
C LYS A 131 8.78 13.23 -7.81
N HIS A 132 7.96 12.80 -8.75
CA HIS A 132 7.82 13.43 -10.06
C HIS A 132 6.38 13.29 -10.56
N LEU A 133 5.99 14.20 -11.47
CA LEU A 133 4.66 14.26 -12.05
C LEU A 133 4.77 14.92 -13.43
N GLU A 134 4.65 14.13 -14.49
CA GLU A 134 4.94 14.55 -15.86
C GLU A 134 3.85 14.06 -16.80
N TYR A 135 3.31 14.95 -17.64
CA TYR A 135 2.30 14.60 -18.63
C TYR A 135 2.88 14.64 -20.04
N ASP A 136 2.66 13.57 -20.80
CA ASP A 136 3.03 13.48 -22.20
C ASP A 136 1.78 13.71 -23.07
N GLU A 137 1.71 14.88 -23.71
CA GLU A 137 0.60 15.25 -24.60
C GLU A 137 0.49 14.35 -25.84
N THR A 138 1.60 13.73 -26.28
CA THR A 138 1.61 12.89 -27.48
C THR A 138 0.97 11.53 -27.22
N THR A 139 1.15 10.99 -26.02
CA THR A 139 0.58 9.68 -25.62
C THR A 139 -0.68 9.81 -24.77
N GLY A 140 -0.93 10.99 -24.17
CA GLY A 140 -2.03 11.21 -23.24
C GLY A 140 -1.82 10.59 -21.86
N LEU A 141 -0.58 10.23 -21.53
CA LEU A 141 -0.23 9.52 -20.30
C LEU A 141 0.36 10.46 -19.25
N LEU A 142 -0.05 10.26 -18.00
CA LEU A 142 0.54 10.89 -16.83
C LEU A 142 1.52 9.92 -16.17
N SER A 143 2.80 10.29 -16.13
CA SER A 143 3.88 9.64 -15.39
C SER A 143 3.95 10.20 -13.98
N TYR A 144 4.06 9.34 -12.96
CA TYR A 144 4.26 9.79 -11.59
C TYR A 144 4.94 8.75 -10.70
N GLY A 145 5.69 9.26 -9.72
CA GLY A 145 6.38 8.48 -8.70
C GLY A 145 6.45 9.18 -7.34
N GLY A 146 6.90 8.47 -6.32
CA GLY A 146 7.06 9.01 -4.97
C GLY A 146 5.74 9.50 -4.32
N PRO A 147 5.79 10.47 -3.40
CA PRO A 147 4.61 11.03 -2.72
C PRO A 147 3.94 12.15 -3.52
N VAL A 148 3.46 11.87 -4.73
CA VAL A 148 2.47 12.73 -5.40
C VAL A 148 1.11 12.50 -4.76
N MET A 149 0.45 13.57 -4.31
CA MET A 149 -0.89 13.51 -3.75
C MET A 149 -1.97 13.60 -4.84
N ILE A 150 -3.14 13.04 -4.57
CA ILE A 150 -4.31 13.12 -5.47
C ILE A 150 -4.61 14.57 -5.86
N SER A 151 -4.61 15.49 -4.90
CA SER A 151 -4.87 16.91 -5.19
C SER A 151 -3.81 17.54 -6.08
N GLU A 152 -2.55 17.15 -5.95
CA GLU A 152 -1.47 17.65 -6.81
C GLU A 152 -1.66 17.15 -8.25
N ALA A 153 -1.89 15.85 -8.42
CA ALA A 153 -2.13 15.26 -9.74
C ALA A 153 -3.37 15.85 -10.42
N ALA A 154 -4.51 15.93 -9.72
CA ALA A 154 -5.75 16.48 -10.26
C ALA A 154 -5.60 17.97 -10.62
N ASN A 155 -4.98 18.78 -9.75
CA ASN A 155 -4.78 20.20 -10.03
C ASN A 155 -3.80 20.45 -11.18
N TYR A 156 -2.72 19.66 -11.25
CA TYR A 156 -1.73 19.74 -12.33
C TYR A 156 -2.40 19.45 -13.69
N MET A 157 -3.15 18.35 -13.78
CA MET A 157 -3.83 17.96 -15.02
C MET A 157 -4.91 18.98 -15.44
N TRP A 158 -5.69 19.47 -14.48
CA TRP A 158 -6.74 20.45 -14.78
C TRP A 158 -6.17 21.78 -15.25
N LYS A 159 -5.24 22.37 -14.49
CA LYS A 159 -4.75 23.73 -14.74
C LYS A 159 -3.91 23.85 -16.00
N ASN A 160 -3.12 22.82 -16.31
CA ASN A 160 -2.13 22.90 -17.37
C ASN A 160 -2.64 22.30 -18.69
N PHE A 161 -3.52 21.30 -18.63
CA PHE A 161 -3.90 20.52 -19.81
C PHE A 161 -5.42 20.38 -19.98
N SER A 162 -6.23 20.93 -19.07
CA SER A 162 -7.69 20.75 -19.07
C SER A 162 -8.11 19.28 -19.10
N ARG A 163 -7.36 18.41 -18.41
CA ARG A 163 -7.63 16.96 -18.34
C ARG A 163 -8.01 16.52 -16.94
N THR A 164 -8.64 15.36 -16.88
CA THR A 164 -9.00 14.65 -15.65
C THR A 164 -8.42 13.24 -15.64
N LEU A 165 -8.48 12.57 -14.50
CA LEU A 165 -7.96 11.23 -14.29
C LEU A 165 -8.77 10.52 -13.21
N PRO A 166 -8.92 9.20 -13.26
CA PRO A 166 -9.53 8.45 -12.16
C PRO A 166 -8.62 8.50 -10.93
N HIS A 167 -9.22 8.76 -9.77
CA HIS A 167 -8.54 8.83 -8.48
C HIS A 167 -9.54 8.68 -7.31
N GLY A 168 -9.03 8.55 -6.08
CA GLY A 168 -9.85 8.60 -4.85
C GLY A 168 -10.32 10.01 -4.48
N ARG A 169 -11.18 10.16 -3.46
CA ARG A 169 -11.75 11.48 -3.10
C ARG A 169 -10.90 12.31 -2.14
N CYS A 170 -10.02 11.69 -1.36
CA CYS A 170 -9.25 12.38 -0.32
C CYS A 170 -8.02 13.07 -0.94
N PRO A 171 -7.90 14.40 -0.82
CA PRO A 171 -6.90 15.19 -1.56
C PRO A 171 -5.45 14.90 -1.17
N ASP A 172 -5.21 14.44 0.05
CA ASP A 172 -3.91 14.19 0.68
C ASP A 172 -3.54 12.70 0.72
N VAL A 173 -4.24 11.88 -0.06
CA VAL A 173 -3.82 10.49 -0.30
C VAL A 173 -2.81 10.46 -1.46
N GLY A 174 -1.72 9.71 -1.27
CA GLY A 174 -0.70 9.52 -2.30
C GLY A 174 -1.18 8.66 -3.48
N MET A 175 -0.94 9.13 -4.70
CA MET A 175 -1.27 8.48 -5.97
C MET A 175 -0.67 7.08 -6.09
N THR A 176 0.57 6.88 -5.64
CA THR A 176 1.25 5.57 -5.67
C THR A 176 0.57 4.52 -4.80
N GLY A 177 -0.01 4.92 -3.67
CA GLY A 177 -0.76 4.02 -2.80
C GLY A 177 -2.14 3.65 -3.34
N VAL A 178 -2.84 4.60 -3.97
CA VAL A 178 -4.16 4.33 -4.58
C VAL A 178 -4.07 3.69 -5.95
N ALA A 179 -2.89 3.64 -6.57
CA ALA A 179 -2.68 3.02 -7.88
C ALA A 179 -3.12 1.54 -7.93
N ALA A 180 -3.03 0.81 -6.81
CA ALA A 180 -3.49 -0.57 -6.69
C ALA A 180 -5.03 -0.71 -6.54
N SER A 181 -5.79 0.38 -6.55
CA SER A 181 -7.25 0.44 -6.53
C SER A 181 -7.70 1.84 -6.94
N GLY A 182 -8.11 2.67 -5.97
CA GLY A 182 -8.44 4.08 -6.17
C GLY A 182 -9.84 4.26 -6.74
N PHE A 183 -10.84 4.23 -5.85
CA PHE A 183 -12.24 4.43 -6.19
C PHE A 183 -12.72 5.85 -5.86
N GLY A 184 -13.35 6.51 -6.82
CA GLY A 184 -13.88 7.86 -6.68
C GLY A 184 -14.96 8.20 -7.69
N THR A 185 -15.21 9.50 -7.88
CA THR A 185 -16.36 10.01 -8.65
C THR A 185 -16.38 9.53 -10.10
N LEU A 186 -15.21 9.41 -10.74
CA LEU A 186 -15.09 8.97 -12.13
C LEU A 186 -15.06 7.45 -12.29
N SER A 187 -15.03 6.67 -11.20
CA SER A 187 -14.77 5.23 -11.31
C SER A 187 -15.85 4.45 -12.03
N ARG A 188 -17.09 4.94 -12.02
CA ARG A 188 -18.18 4.29 -12.78
C ARG A 188 -18.10 4.52 -14.28
N SER A 189 -17.53 5.63 -14.73
CA SER A 189 -17.44 5.98 -16.17
C SER A 189 -16.09 5.59 -16.78
N SER A 190 -15.03 5.63 -15.98
CA SER A 190 -13.64 5.56 -16.48
C SER A 190 -12.81 4.48 -15.78
N GLY A 191 -13.42 3.68 -14.89
CA GLY A 191 -12.70 2.70 -14.08
C GLY A 191 -11.91 3.33 -12.93
N THR A 192 -11.27 2.48 -12.14
CA THR A 192 -10.40 2.88 -11.02
C THR A 192 -9.00 3.26 -11.50
N VAL A 193 -8.10 3.67 -10.60
CA VAL A 193 -6.71 4.02 -10.99
C VAL A 193 -6.02 2.80 -11.62
N LEU A 194 -6.18 1.60 -11.05
CA LEU A 194 -5.53 0.38 -11.56
C LEU A 194 -6.01 0.00 -12.97
N ASP A 195 -7.24 0.37 -13.33
CA ASP A 195 -7.81 0.07 -14.65
C ASP A 195 -7.14 0.89 -15.76
N ASN A 196 -6.45 1.96 -15.36
CA ASN A 196 -5.89 2.97 -16.23
C ASN A 196 -4.37 2.98 -16.26
N ILE A 197 -3.71 2.06 -15.56
CA ILE A 197 -2.26 1.88 -15.64
C ILE A 197 -1.92 1.24 -16.98
N GLU A 198 -1.04 1.89 -17.75
CA GLU A 198 -0.52 1.41 -19.03
C GLU A 198 0.86 0.77 -18.89
N SER A 199 1.71 1.31 -18.02
CA SER A 199 3.01 0.74 -17.71
C SER A 199 3.48 1.16 -16.33
N VAL A 200 4.43 0.40 -15.79
CA VAL A 200 5.10 0.69 -14.51
C VAL A 200 6.60 0.43 -14.60
N ARG A 201 7.36 1.15 -13.78
CA ARG A 201 8.78 0.91 -13.55
C ARG A 201 8.99 0.45 -12.11
N VAL A 202 9.60 -0.72 -11.92
CA VAL A 202 9.64 -1.40 -10.61
C VAL A 202 11.05 -1.83 -10.28
N ALA A 203 11.53 -1.50 -9.08
CA ALA A 203 12.71 -2.11 -8.50
C ALA A 203 12.32 -3.38 -7.72
N LEU A 204 12.85 -4.52 -8.15
CA LEU A 204 12.59 -5.84 -7.59
C LEU A 204 13.46 -6.13 -6.37
N ALA A 205 13.12 -7.17 -5.60
CA ALA A 205 13.80 -7.51 -4.34
C ALA A 205 15.31 -7.78 -4.46
N ASN A 206 15.79 -8.22 -5.64
CA ASN A 206 17.22 -8.40 -5.93
C ASN A 206 17.94 -7.09 -6.33
N GLY A 207 17.21 -5.97 -6.39
CA GLY A 207 17.67 -4.66 -6.82
C GLY A 207 17.70 -4.44 -8.33
N SER A 208 17.24 -5.36 -9.17
CA SER A 208 17.08 -5.08 -10.61
C SER A 208 15.86 -4.18 -10.84
N ILE A 209 15.97 -3.26 -11.80
CA ILE A 209 14.90 -2.33 -12.16
C ILE A 209 14.38 -2.71 -13.54
N VAL A 210 13.07 -2.89 -13.64
CA VAL A 210 12.42 -3.37 -14.86
C VAL A 210 11.20 -2.51 -15.18
N ASP A 211 10.96 -2.32 -16.47
CA ASP A 211 9.69 -1.78 -16.97
C ASP A 211 8.72 -2.94 -17.24
N ALA A 212 7.45 -2.76 -16.92
CA ALA A 212 6.40 -3.74 -17.13
C ALA A 212 5.14 -3.10 -17.73
N ASP A 213 4.58 -3.76 -18.73
CA ASP A 213 3.34 -3.40 -19.42
C ASP A 213 2.62 -4.66 -19.93
N ALA A 214 1.61 -4.51 -20.79
CA ALA A 214 0.86 -5.64 -21.33
C ALA A 214 1.69 -6.60 -22.21
N LYS A 215 2.87 -6.19 -22.70
CA LYS A 215 3.73 -6.93 -23.63
C LYS A 215 5.08 -7.32 -23.03
N GLN A 216 5.58 -6.58 -22.05
CA GLN A 216 6.85 -6.79 -21.36
C GLN A 216 6.61 -7.03 -19.86
N ASN A 217 7.17 -8.11 -19.29
CA ASN A 217 6.96 -8.49 -17.88
C ASN A 217 5.47 -8.47 -17.48
N SER A 218 4.62 -9.08 -18.32
CA SER A 218 3.15 -8.93 -18.24
C SER A 218 2.53 -9.59 -17.00
N ASP A 219 3.21 -10.56 -16.40
CA ASP A 219 2.89 -11.17 -15.11
C ASP A 219 3.09 -10.18 -13.94
N LEU A 220 4.22 -9.46 -13.94
CA LEU A 220 4.47 -8.37 -13.00
C LEU A 220 3.47 -7.23 -13.19
N PHE A 221 3.21 -6.83 -14.45
CA PHE A 221 2.21 -5.80 -14.77
C PHE A 221 0.82 -6.18 -14.26
N TRP A 222 0.41 -7.44 -14.47
CA TRP A 222 -0.84 -7.98 -13.92
C TRP A 222 -0.87 -7.88 -12.39
N GLY A 223 0.20 -8.30 -11.70
CA GLY A 223 0.26 -8.28 -10.24
C GLY A 223 0.23 -6.86 -9.65
N VAL A 224 0.88 -5.90 -10.30
CA VAL A 224 0.90 -4.50 -9.84
C VAL A 224 -0.50 -3.88 -9.87
N ARG A 225 -1.36 -4.28 -10.80
CA ARG A 225 -2.75 -3.81 -10.95
C ARG A 225 -3.71 -4.45 -9.93
N GLY A 226 -3.38 -4.30 -8.65
CA GLY A 226 -4.18 -4.79 -7.51
C GLY A 226 -3.34 -5.13 -6.28
N ALA A 227 -2.08 -5.54 -6.48
CA ALA A 227 -1.18 -5.99 -5.42
C ALA A 227 0.23 -5.35 -5.51
N ALA A 228 0.33 -4.12 -6.03
CA ALA A 228 1.59 -3.38 -6.24
C ALA A 228 2.58 -3.45 -5.08
N SER A 229 2.11 -3.30 -3.84
CA SER A 229 2.95 -3.32 -2.63
C SER A 229 3.68 -4.65 -2.40
N SER A 230 3.23 -5.73 -3.01
CA SER A 230 3.85 -7.06 -2.92
C SER A 230 4.80 -7.36 -4.08
N MET A 231 4.80 -6.52 -5.11
CA MET A 231 5.53 -6.77 -6.37
C MET A 231 6.93 -6.16 -6.40
N GLY A 232 7.16 -5.11 -5.60
CA GLY A 232 8.43 -4.41 -5.52
C GLY A 232 8.25 -2.93 -5.18
N VAL A 233 9.32 -2.15 -5.32
CA VAL A 233 9.27 -0.70 -5.18
C VAL A 233 8.87 -0.11 -6.53
N VAL A 234 7.63 0.34 -6.66
CA VAL A 234 7.20 1.04 -7.89
C VAL A 234 7.76 2.45 -7.88
N LEU A 235 8.56 2.75 -8.91
CA LEU A 235 9.26 4.02 -9.10
C LEU A 235 8.45 4.97 -9.96
N ASP A 236 7.76 4.44 -10.97
CA ASP A 236 6.90 5.20 -11.89
C ASP A 236 5.65 4.39 -12.25
N PHE A 237 4.53 5.09 -12.31
CA PHE A 237 3.29 4.66 -12.94
C PHE A 237 2.99 5.58 -14.12
N LYS A 238 2.66 4.99 -15.28
CA LYS A 238 2.05 5.72 -16.40
C LYS A 238 0.59 5.36 -16.48
N ILE A 239 -0.28 6.36 -16.35
CA ILE A 239 -1.73 6.17 -16.38
C ILE A 239 -2.40 6.98 -17.49
N LYS A 240 -3.50 6.46 -18.03
CA LYS A 240 -4.38 7.18 -18.94
C LYS A 240 -5.00 8.41 -18.26
N THR A 241 -5.16 9.47 -19.04
CA THR A 241 -5.91 10.67 -18.67
C THR A 241 -7.02 10.93 -19.67
N TYR A 242 -8.04 11.66 -19.24
CA TYR A 242 -9.28 11.85 -19.99
C TYR A 242 -9.59 13.31 -20.20
N GLU A 243 -10.24 13.61 -21.31
CA GLU A 243 -10.98 14.86 -21.40
C GLU A 243 -12.12 14.82 -20.37
N PRO A 244 -12.37 15.93 -19.65
CA PRO A 244 -13.49 16.03 -18.75
C PRO A 244 -14.78 15.70 -19.51
N PRO A 245 -15.64 14.80 -19.01
CA PRO A 245 -16.84 14.37 -19.73
C PRO A 245 -17.88 15.50 -19.91
N SER A 246 -17.75 16.58 -19.15
CA SER A 246 -18.57 17.79 -19.25
C SER A 246 -17.85 18.98 -18.63
N GLU A 247 -18.18 20.19 -19.10
CA GLU A 247 -17.82 21.44 -18.43
C GLU A 247 -18.51 21.62 -17.06
N ARG A 248 -19.59 20.87 -16.81
CA ARG A 248 -20.38 20.93 -15.58
C ARG A 248 -20.56 19.55 -14.98
N VAL A 249 -20.24 19.44 -13.70
CA VAL A 249 -20.54 18.24 -12.90
C VAL A 249 -21.60 18.58 -11.86
N THR A 250 -22.57 17.68 -11.67
CA THR A 250 -23.60 17.83 -10.64
C THR A 250 -23.30 16.89 -9.49
N ASN A 251 -23.01 17.45 -8.31
CA ASN A 251 -23.01 16.70 -7.07
C ASN A 251 -24.41 16.75 -6.47
N TYR A 252 -24.96 15.60 -6.08
CA TYR A 252 -26.27 15.50 -5.44
C TYR A 252 -26.20 14.51 -4.28
N THR A 253 -27.03 14.70 -3.27
CA THR A 253 -27.19 13.79 -2.14
C THR A 253 -28.66 13.41 -2.04
N ILE A 254 -28.93 12.10 -1.96
CA ILE A 254 -30.26 11.57 -1.67
C ILE A 254 -30.20 11.02 -0.25
N GLU A 255 -30.92 11.66 0.66
CA GLU A 255 -31.01 11.20 2.05
C GLU A 255 -32.16 10.21 2.20
N PHE A 256 -31.83 9.00 2.63
CA PHE A 256 -32.84 8.03 3.03
C PHE A 256 -33.14 8.26 4.52
N ASN A 257 -34.33 8.78 4.83
CA ASN A 257 -34.80 8.87 6.21
C ASN A 257 -35.16 7.46 6.71
N SER A 258 -34.16 6.71 7.19
CA SER A 258 -34.43 5.53 7.99
C SER A 258 -34.44 5.95 9.46
N SER A 259 -35.62 5.92 10.07
CA SER A 259 -35.73 5.93 11.54
C SER A 259 -34.96 4.75 12.17
N TYR A 260 -34.67 3.75 11.35
CA TYR A 260 -33.76 2.64 11.62
C TYR A 260 -32.31 3.09 11.58
N LYS A 261 -31.58 2.86 12.68
CA LYS A 261 -30.13 3.04 12.76
C LYS A 261 -29.49 1.65 12.72
N PRO A 262 -28.86 1.26 11.59
CA PRO A 262 -28.24 -0.05 11.49
C PRO A 262 -27.21 -0.22 12.60
N THR A 263 -27.32 -1.31 13.35
CA THR A 263 -26.30 -1.74 14.29
C THR A 263 -25.14 -2.37 13.54
N GLN A 264 -24.02 -2.56 14.24
CA GLN A 264 -22.90 -3.31 13.67
C GLN A 264 -23.30 -4.76 13.35
N GLN A 265 -24.24 -5.33 14.11
CA GLN A 265 -24.77 -6.68 13.86
C GLN A 265 -25.63 -6.73 12.60
N ASP A 266 -26.42 -5.70 12.33
CA ASP A 266 -27.26 -5.63 11.12
C ASP A 266 -26.40 -5.67 9.85
N ASN A 267 -25.20 -5.07 9.90
CA ASN A 267 -24.23 -5.15 8.80
C ASN A 267 -23.61 -6.55 8.66
N VAL A 268 -23.43 -7.28 9.76
CA VAL A 268 -22.92 -8.66 9.74
C VAL A 268 -23.98 -9.61 9.17
N ASP A 269 -25.23 -9.47 9.62
CA ASP A 269 -26.34 -10.32 9.21
C ASP A 269 -26.69 -10.13 7.72
N ALA A 270 -26.49 -8.92 7.17
CA ALA A 270 -26.70 -8.62 5.76
C ALA A 270 -25.65 -9.24 4.80
N LEU A 271 -24.55 -9.78 5.32
CA LEU A 271 -23.48 -10.41 4.53
C LEU A 271 -23.63 -11.93 4.40
N VAL A 272 -24.65 -12.52 5.05
CA VAL A 272 -24.95 -13.96 5.07
C VAL A 272 -26.13 -14.27 4.15
#